data_AF-A0A8T4VUT3-F1
#
_entry.id   AF-A0A8T4VUT3-F1
#
_cell.length_a   1.000
_cell.length_b   1.000
_cell.length_c   1.000
_cell.angle_alpha   90.00
_cell.angle_beta   90.00
_cell.angle_gamma   90.00
#
_symmetry.space_group_name_H-M   'P 1'
#
loop_
_entity.id
_entity.type
_entity.pdbx_description
1 polymer ?
#
loop_
_entity_poly.entity_id
_entity_poly.type
_entity_poly.pdbx_seq_one_letter_code
_entity_poly.pdbx_strand_id
1 'polypeptide(L)'
;MIKITRETRKNPERQPPPNSIVFSYTPRKSEEDARAYMAARLRQAGIEDVEGAAEPHETKVDARCAQDLNLYIRQEVIDELLVHCAEMAADQLEALGFLVGDICRWNGERFSVVYDVVTGQLDATATSVRFREDAFESMFDELDELEYDYVLIGWYHSHPGYTSFMSHIDLDTQMRMFNQPFHVALVADPVTMELKAFRPIDDTCIEIPYAVVET
;
A
#
# COMPACT_ATOMS: atom_id res chain seq x y z
N MET A 1 2.86 16.51 17.80
CA MET A 1 3.95 15.51 17.91
C MET A 1 3.42 14.36 18.76
N ILE A 2 2.66 13.45 18.15
CA ILE A 2 2.02 12.34 18.85
C ILE A 2 3.10 11.28 19.06
N LYS A 3 3.46 11.03 20.32
CA LYS A 3 4.29 9.89 20.68
C LYS A 3 3.36 8.68 20.69
N ILE A 4 3.55 7.75 19.76
CA ILE A 4 2.95 6.42 19.79
C ILE A 4 3.54 5.71 21.03
N THR A 5 2.91 5.88 22.21
CA THR A 5 3.53 5.54 23.49
C THR A 5 3.38 4.08 23.91
N ARG A 6 2.69 3.22 23.15
CA ARG A 6 2.63 1.78 23.44
C ARG A 6 1.96 1.01 22.30
N GLU A 7 2.72 0.72 21.25
CA GLU A 7 2.46 -0.53 20.54
C GLU A 7 2.86 -1.65 21.50
N THR A 8 1.88 -2.29 22.14
CA THR A 8 2.13 -3.54 22.85
C THR A 8 2.68 -4.50 21.81
N ARG A 9 3.95 -4.89 21.91
CA ARG A 9 4.61 -5.79 20.93
C ARG A 9 3.77 -7.05 20.78
N LYS A 10 2.92 -7.11 19.74
CA LYS A 10 2.13 -8.30 19.41
C LYS A 10 3.13 -9.39 19.08
N ASN A 11 3.07 -10.51 19.79
CA ASN A 11 3.90 -11.67 19.45
C ASN A 11 3.33 -12.25 18.16
N PRO A 12 4.10 -12.32 17.05
CA PRO A 12 3.58 -12.79 15.78
C PRO A 12 2.96 -14.16 15.92
N GLU A 13 1.70 -14.31 15.49
CA GLU A 13 1.01 -15.58 15.59
C GLU A 13 1.69 -16.64 14.72
N ARG A 14 1.78 -17.86 15.26
CA ARG A 14 2.41 -18.97 14.55
C ARG A 14 1.38 -19.65 13.65
N GLN A 15 1.23 -19.13 12.44
CA GLN A 15 0.32 -19.67 11.43
C GLN A 15 0.98 -19.78 10.05
N PRO A 16 0.58 -20.75 9.21
CA PRO A 16 1.07 -20.83 7.84
C PRO A 16 0.62 -19.62 7.02
N PRO A 17 1.34 -19.25 5.95
CA PRO A 17 0.88 -18.22 5.03
C PRO A 17 -0.45 -18.61 4.36
N PRO A 18 -1.26 -17.62 3.93
CA PRO A 18 -2.47 -17.89 3.16
C PRO A 18 -2.18 -18.76 1.93
N ASN A 19 -3.08 -19.71 1.63
CA ASN A 19 -2.94 -20.65 0.52
C ASN A 19 -3.89 -20.34 -0.66
N SER A 20 -4.90 -19.50 -0.46
CA SER A 20 -5.89 -19.03 -1.45
C SER A 20 -5.35 -17.88 -2.31
N ILE A 21 -4.19 -18.06 -2.93
CA ILE A 21 -3.56 -17.03 -3.76
C ILE A 21 -4.29 -16.92 -5.11
N VAL A 22 -4.85 -15.74 -5.41
CA VAL A 22 -5.53 -15.44 -6.70
C VAL A 22 -4.63 -14.69 -7.67
N PHE A 23 -3.66 -13.93 -7.16
CA PHE A 23 -2.69 -13.21 -7.98
C PHE A 23 -1.37 -13.07 -7.22
N SER A 24 -0.26 -12.95 -7.94
CA SER A 24 1.04 -12.66 -7.33
C SER A 24 1.84 -11.73 -8.21
N TYR A 25 2.36 -10.69 -7.59
CA TYR A 25 3.29 -9.77 -8.20
C TYR A 25 4.73 -10.15 -7.83
N THR A 26 5.59 -10.23 -8.84
CA THR A 26 7.04 -10.31 -8.65
C THR A 26 7.72 -9.21 -9.49
N PRO A 27 8.53 -8.34 -8.86
CA PRO A 27 9.29 -7.29 -9.54
C PRO A 27 9.99 -7.80 -10.81
N ARG A 28 9.82 -7.08 -11.93
CA ARG A 28 10.42 -7.36 -13.25
C ARG A 28 10.03 -8.71 -13.89
N LYS A 29 9.09 -9.48 -13.33
CA LYS A 29 8.66 -10.77 -13.89
C LYS A 29 7.19 -10.78 -14.31
N SER A 30 6.32 -10.08 -13.57
CA SER A 30 4.87 -10.15 -13.76
C SER A 30 4.23 -8.77 -13.93
N GLU A 31 4.94 -7.81 -14.54
CA GLU A 31 4.46 -6.43 -14.69
C GLU A 31 3.25 -6.33 -15.62
N GLU A 32 3.25 -7.10 -16.72
CA GLU A 32 2.12 -7.16 -17.65
C GLU A 32 0.91 -7.88 -17.04
N ASP A 33 1.14 -8.98 -16.33
CA ASP A 33 0.09 -9.70 -15.61
C ASP A 33 -0.53 -8.84 -14.51
N ALA A 34 0.30 -8.07 -13.77
CA ALA A 34 -0.18 -7.11 -12.78
C ALA A 34 -1.05 -6.04 -13.42
N ARG A 35 -0.60 -5.47 -14.54
CA ARG A 35 -1.36 -4.48 -15.30
C ARG A 35 -2.74 -4.99 -15.70
N ALA A 36 -2.78 -6.22 -16.23
CA ALA A 36 -4.03 -6.86 -16.61
C ALA A 36 -4.93 -7.14 -15.40
N TYR A 37 -4.35 -7.56 -14.28
CA TYR A 37 -5.06 -7.80 -13.03
C TYR A 37 -5.71 -6.53 -12.49
N MET A 38 -4.94 -5.44 -12.33
CA MET A 38 -5.47 -4.16 -11.82
C MET A 38 -6.56 -3.60 -12.72
N ALA A 39 -6.36 -3.64 -14.05
CA ALA A 39 -7.38 -3.23 -15.01
C ALA A 39 -8.67 -4.04 -14.89
N ALA A 40 -8.57 -5.35 -14.63
CA ALA A 40 -9.75 -6.19 -14.42
C ALA A 40 -10.50 -5.85 -13.12
N ARG A 41 -9.77 -5.53 -12.03
CA ARG A 41 -10.38 -5.10 -10.76
C ARG A 41 -11.15 -3.79 -10.92
N LEU A 42 -10.55 -2.78 -11.54
CA LEU A 42 -11.20 -1.49 -11.79
C LEU A 42 -12.43 -1.62 -12.71
N ARG A 43 -12.35 -2.42 -13.78
CA ARG A 43 -13.51 -2.70 -14.64
C ARG A 43 -14.64 -3.39 -13.88
N GLN A 44 -14.32 -4.31 -12.96
CA GLN A 44 -15.33 -4.95 -12.11
C GLN A 44 -16.02 -3.93 -11.20
N ALA A 45 -15.32 -2.87 -10.78
CA ALA A 45 -15.87 -1.73 -10.06
C ALA A 45 -16.59 -0.69 -10.95
N GLY A 46 -16.64 -0.91 -12.28
CA GLY A 46 -17.29 0.00 -13.22
C GLY A 46 -16.42 1.19 -13.67
N ILE A 47 -15.10 1.11 -13.46
CA ILE A 47 -14.13 2.15 -13.85
C ILE A 47 -13.35 1.62 -15.06
N GLU A 48 -13.63 2.16 -16.26
CA GLU A 48 -13.07 1.62 -17.51
C GLU A 48 -11.85 2.39 -18.04
N ASP A 49 -11.70 3.69 -17.73
CA ASP A 49 -10.55 4.51 -18.12
C ASP A 49 -10.33 5.64 -17.11
N VAL A 50 -9.15 5.67 -16.47
CA VAL A 50 -8.73 6.77 -15.59
C VAL A 50 -7.85 7.70 -16.41
N GLU A 51 -8.41 8.84 -16.81
CA GLU A 51 -7.67 9.89 -17.51
C GLU A 51 -7.03 10.85 -16.50
N GLY A 52 -5.77 11.25 -16.73
CA GLY A 52 -5.08 12.20 -15.86
C GLY A 52 -3.64 11.82 -15.64
N ALA A 53 -2.79 12.06 -16.64
CA ALA A 53 -1.35 11.96 -16.46
C ALA A 53 -0.83 13.30 -15.92
N ALA A 54 -0.43 13.31 -14.65
CA ALA A 54 0.38 14.39 -14.12
C ALA A 54 1.84 14.19 -14.55
N GLU A 55 2.57 15.29 -14.78
CA GLU A 55 4.01 15.18 -14.93
C GLU A 55 4.66 14.97 -13.55
N PRO A 56 5.57 14.00 -13.40
CA PRO A 56 6.23 13.78 -12.12
C PRO A 56 7.09 14.99 -11.78
N HIS A 57 6.79 15.65 -10.66
CA HIS A 57 7.66 16.67 -10.08
C HIS A 57 8.74 16.08 -9.17
N GLU A 58 8.67 14.77 -8.90
CA GLU A 58 9.54 14.07 -7.97
C GLU A 58 10.55 13.16 -8.66
N THR A 59 11.73 13.01 -8.05
CA THR A 59 12.79 12.14 -8.56
C THR A 59 12.64 10.74 -7.96
N LYS A 60 12.54 9.74 -8.85
CA LYS A 60 12.54 8.33 -8.49
C LYS A 60 13.84 7.94 -7.77
N VAL A 61 13.70 7.25 -6.64
CA VAL A 61 14.81 6.60 -5.94
C VAL A 61 15.10 5.25 -6.60
N ASP A 62 16.38 4.90 -6.70
CA ASP A 62 16.80 3.58 -7.18
C ASP A 62 16.33 2.48 -6.23
N ALA A 63 15.62 1.50 -6.77
CA ALA A 63 15.09 0.36 -6.04
C ALA A 63 15.78 -0.95 -6.46
N ARG A 64 16.23 -1.73 -5.48
CA ARG A 64 16.61 -3.14 -5.71
C ARG A 64 15.36 -4.01 -5.68
N CYS A 65 15.39 -5.17 -6.32
CA CYS A 65 14.24 -6.09 -6.32
C CYS A 65 14.50 -7.27 -5.38
N ALA A 66 13.57 -7.53 -4.47
CA ALA A 66 13.54 -8.76 -3.69
C ALA A 66 12.82 -9.89 -4.44
N GLN A 67 13.03 -11.14 -4.02
CA GLN A 67 12.31 -12.30 -4.56
C GLN A 67 11.48 -13.04 -3.50
N ASP A 68 11.74 -12.81 -2.22
CA ASP A 68 11.05 -13.51 -1.13
C ASP A 68 9.66 -12.91 -0.91
N LEU A 69 8.63 -13.74 -1.09
CA LEU A 69 7.24 -13.37 -0.84
C LEU A 69 6.95 -13.42 0.67
N ASN A 70 6.66 -12.25 1.25
CA ASN A 70 6.34 -12.11 2.67
C ASN A 70 5.27 -11.02 2.92
N LEU A 71 4.54 -10.61 1.88
CA LEU A 71 3.43 -9.68 1.94
C LEU A 71 2.23 -10.31 1.23
N TYR A 72 1.15 -10.48 1.99
CA TYR A 72 -0.12 -10.99 1.52
C TYR A 72 -1.16 -9.89 1.71
N ILE A 73 -2.00 -9.67 0.71
CA ILE A 73 -2.97 -8.59 0.68
C ILE A 73 -4.32 -9.21 0.32
N ARG A 74 -5.35 -8.96 1.11
CA ARG A 74 -6.71 -9.41 0.74
C ARG A 74 -7.15 -8.77 -0.57
N GLN A 75 -7.93 -9.48 -1.36
CA GLN A 75 -8.40 -8.96 -2.65
C GLN A 75 -9.25 -7.70 -2.48
N GLU A 76 -10.06 -7.65 -1.42
CA GLU A 76 -10.94 -6.54 -1.08
C GLU A 76 -10.13 -5.27 -0.77
N VAL A 77 -8.97 -5.43 -0.13
CA VAL A 77 -8.00 -4.32 0.07
C VAL A 77 -7.49 -3.77 -1.24
N ILE A 78 -7.17 -4.64 -2.22
CA ILE A 78 -6.75 -4.19 -3.55
C ILE A 78 -7.89 -3.43 -4.22
N ASP A 79 -9.12 -3.92 -4.11
CA ASP A 79 -10.28 -3.27 -4.72
C ASP A 79 -10.53 -1.87 -4.16
N GLU A 80 -10.62 -1.77 -2.83
CA GLU A 80 -10.88 -0.51 -2.14
C GLU A 80 -9.79 0.53 -2.40
N LEU A 81 -8.53 0.10 -2.31
CA LEU A 81 -7.38 0.96 -2.59
C LEU A 81 -7.39 1.44 -4.04
N LEU A 82 -7.59 0.55 -5.02
CA LEU A 82 -7.58 0.93 -6.43
C LEU A 82 -8.74 1.86 -6.79
N VAL A 83 -9.94 1.60 -6.26
CA VAL A 83 -11.11 2.47 -6.45
C VAL A 83 -10.83 3.86 -5.89
N HIS A 84 -10.34 3.96 -4.65
CA HIS A 84 -9.98 5.25 -4.06
C HIS A 84 -8.91 5.99 -4.88
N CYS A 85 -7.88 5.29 -5.33
CA CYS A 85 -6.84 5.88 -6.17
C CYS A 85 -7.41 6.40 -7.51
N ALA A 86 -8.30 5.64 -8.14
CA ALA A 86 -8.93 6.00 -9.41
C ALA A 86 -9.87 7.21 -9.27
N GLU A 87 -10.66 7.27 -8.18
CA GLU A 87 -11.53 8.41 -7.88
C GLU A 87 -10.73 9.69 -7.67
N MET A 88 -9.64 9.64 -6.89
CA MET A 88 -8.76 10.79 -6.69
C MET A 88 -8.05 11.22 -7.98
N ALA A 89 -7.63 10.25 -8.80
CA ALA A 89 -6.98 10.52 -10.08
C ALA A 89 -7.91 11.22 -11.09
N ALA A 90 -9.23 11.02 -11.01
CA ALA A 90 -10.20 11.72 -11.86
C ALA A 90 -10.16 13.25 -11.66
N ASP A 91 -9.79 13.70 -10.45
CA ASP A 91 -9.56 15.11 -10.12
C ASP A 91 -8.07 15.51 -10.18
N GLN A 92 -7.21 14.64 -10.73
CA GLN A 92 -5.75 14.80 -10.77
C GLN A 92 -5.12 14.98 -9.38
N LEU A 93 -5.61 14.22 -8.39
CA LEU A 93 -5.12 14.24 -7.02
C LEU A 93 -4.47 12.91 -6.64
N GLU A 94 -3.42 12.97 -5.82
CA GLU A 94 -2.88 11.79 -5.14
C GLU A 94 -3.83 11.32 -4.02
N ALA A 95 -3.96 10.00 -3.88
CA ALA A 95 -4.64 9.34 -2.78
C ALA A 95 -3.65 8.95 -1.68
N LEU A 96 -4.11 8.78 -0.45
CA LEU A 96 -3.31 8.35 0.69
C LEU A 96 -4.16 7.54 1.67
N GLY A 97 -3.63 6.45 2.20
CA GLY A 97 -4.30 5.65 3.22
C GLY A 97 -3.34 4.75 4.00
N PHE A 98 -3.86 4.11 5.04
CA PHE A 98 -3.15 3.16 5.88
C PHE A 98 -3.51 1.72 5.54
N LEU A 99 -2.52 0.84 5.72
CA LEU A 99 -2.68 -0.61 5.53
C LEU A 99 -2.77 -1.25 6.91
N VAL A 100 -3.85 -1.98 7.16
CA VAL A 100 -4.17 -2.53 8.47
C VAL A 100 -4.21 -4.06 8.37
N GLY A 101 -3.62 -4.74 9.34
CA GLY A 101 -3.55 -6.20 9.28
C GLY A 101 -2.80 -6.81 10.45
N ASP A 102 -2.06 -7.89 10.19
CA ASP A 102 -1.29 -8.57 11.22
C ASP A 102 0.08 -9.08 10.72
N ILE A 103 0.97 -9.34 11.68
CA ILE A 103 2.29 -9.90 11.47
C ILE A 103 2.28 -11.35 11.96
N CYS A 104 2.57 -12.25 11.05
CA CYS A 104 2.55 -13.67 11.29
C CYS A 104 3.95 -14.26 11.22
N ARG A 105 4.11 -15.49 11.73
CA ARG A 105 5.37 -16.23 11.64
C ARG A 105 5.15 -17.69 11.30
N TRP A 106 5.84 -18.16 10.28
CA TRP A 106 5.86 -19.58 9.88
C TRP A 106 7.29 -20.06 9.65
N ASN A 107 7.62 -21.27 10.13
CA ASN A 107 8.95 -21.88 9.94
C ASN A 107 10.17 -20.99 10.28
N GLY A 108 10.00 -20.01 11.17
CA GLY A 108 11.06 -19.09 11.57
C GLY A 108 11.02 -17.75 10.84
N GLU A 109 10.31 -17.65 9.73
CA GLU A 109 10.17 -16.46 8.89
C GLU A 109 8.92 -15.66 9.24
N ARG A 110 8.98 -14.34 9.08
CA ARG A 110 7.84 -13.43 9.32
C ARG A 110 7.24 -13.00 7.99
N PHE A 111 5.93 -12.84 7.97
CA PHE A 111 5.19 -12.26 6.85
C PHE A 111 4.09 -11.36 7.38
N SER A 112 3.63 -10.44 6.54
CA SER A 112 2.54 -9.53 6.85
C SER A 112 1.32 -9.91 6.03
N VAL A 113 0.14 -9.84 6.64
CA VAL A 113 -1.13 -10.00 5.94
C VAL A 113 -1.91 -8.71 6.14
N VAL A 114 -2.24 -8.03 5.05
CA VAL A 114 -3.09 -6.84 5.06
C VAL A 114 -4.53 -7.29 4.93
N TYR A 115 -5.34 -6.94 5.93
CA TYR A 115 -6.74 -7.30 6.03
C TYR A 115 -7.66 -6.18 5.58
N ASP A 116 -7.23 -4.93 5.74
CA ASP A 116 -8.08 -3.76 5.58
C ASP A 116 -7.27 -2.51 5.19
N VAL A 117 -7.96 -1.46 4.74
CA VAL A 117 -7.41 -0.14 4.48
C VAL A 117 -8.25 0.94 5.15
N VAL A 118 -7.58 1.97 5.67
CA VAL A 118 -8.25 3.11 6.30
C VAL A 118 -7.76 4.39 5.63
N THR A 119 -8.68 5.26 5.24
CA THR A 119 -8.38 6.58 4.65
C THR A 119 -9.17 7.66 5.37
N GLY A 120 -8.92 8.92 5.04
CA GLY A 120 -9.62 10.05 5.65
C GLY A 120 -9.60 11.27 4.75
N GLN A 121 -9.98 12.42 5.27
CA GLN A 121 -9.92 13.65 4.49
C GLN A 121 -8.47 14.06 4.17
N LEU A 122 -8.21 14.36 2.89
CA LEU A 122 -6.87 14.64 2.38
C LEU A 122 -6.73 16.11 1.95
N ASP A 123 -5.56 16.70 2.23
CA ASP A 123 -5.06 17.87 1.51
C ASP A 123 -4.17 17.33 0.38
N ALA A 124 -4.74 17.16 -0.81
CA ALA A 124 -4.07 16.55 -1.95
C ALA A 124 -3.83 17.55 -3.09
N THR A 125 -2.78 17.28 -3.86
CA THR A 125 -2.46 17.88 -5.14
C THR A 125 -2.05 16.76 -6.11
N ALA A 126 -1.68 17.10 -7.35
CA ALA A 126 -1.25 16.11 -8.33
C ALA A 126 0.06 15.37 -7.99
N THR A 127 0.86 15.89 -7.05
CA THR A 127 2.19 15.34 -6.70
C THR A 127 2.51 15.48 -5.21
N SER A 128 1.49 15.63 -4.36
CA SER A 128 1.69 15.70 -2.91
C SER A 128 0.36 15.47 -2.21
N VAL A 129 0.37 14.63 -1.18
CA VAL A 129 -0.80 14.33 -0.36
C VAL A 129 -0.44 14.25 1.12
N ARG A 130 -1.37 14.67 1.98
CA ARG A 130 -1.32 14.43 3.43
C ARG A 130 -2.72 14.31 4.00
N PHE A 131 -2.85 13.60 5.13
CA PHE A 131 -4.06 13.67 5.94
C PHE A 131 -4.24 15.08 6.52
N ARG A 132 -5.48 15.57 6.50
CA ARG A 132 -5.85 16.76 7.25
C ARG A 132 -5.85 16.46 8.75
N GLU A 133 -5.65 17.49 9.58
CA GLU A 133 -5.62 17.30 11.03
C GLU A 133 -6.94 16.76 11.60
N ASP A 134 -8.07 17.09 10.97
CA ASP A 134 -9.42 16.63 11.35
C ASP A 134 -9.74 15.20 10.86
N ALA A 135 -8.95 14.64 9.93
CA ALA A 135 -9.17 13.30 9.40
C ALA A 135 -8.84 12.19 10.41
N PHE A 136 -7.93 12.45 11.36
CA PHE A 136 -7.48 11.42 12.28
C PHE A 136 -8.58 10.91 13.20
N GLU A 137 -9.53 11.76 13.61
CA GLU A 137 -10.63 11.36 14.50
C GLU A 137 -11.51 10.28 13.84
N SER A 138 -11.96 10.51 12.60
CA SER A 138 -12.76 9.51 11.88
C SER A 138 -11.97 8.25 11.55
N MET A 139 -10.67 8.38 11.23
CA MET A 139 -9.81 7.21 10.97
C MET A 139 -9.63 6.36 12.23
N PHE A 140 -9.59 6.96 13.42
CA PHE A 140 -9.54 6.19 14.68
C PHE A 140 -10.87 5.51 14.97
N ASP A 141 -12.00 6.17 14.70
CA ASP A 141 -13.32 5.55 14.85
C ASP A 141 -13.45 4.30 13.94
N GLU A 142 -13.02 4.39 12.68
CA GLU A 142 -12.99 3.24 11.75
C GLU A 142 -12.10 2.10 12.26
N LEU A 143 -10.92 2.42 12.79
CA LEU A 143 -10.02 1.43 13.37
C LEU A 143 -10.58 0.77 14.64
N ASP A 144 -11.35 1.50 15.45
CA ASP A 144 -11.99 1.00 16.67
C ASP A 144 -13.20 0.10 16.37
N GLU A 145 -13.79 0.20 15.18
CA GLU A 145 -14.85 -0.71 14.71
C GLU A 145 -14.32 -2.08 14.25
N LEU A 146 -13.01 -2.24 14.07
CA LEU A 146 -12.40 -3.51 13.68
C LEU A 146 -12.55 -4.55 14.81
N GLU A 147 -13.14 -5.70 14.49
CA GLU A 147 -13.38 -6.78 15.46
C GLU A 147 -12.09 -7.56 15.87
N TYR A 148 -10.90 -7.08 15.50
CA TYR A 148 -9.63 -7.76 15.72
C TYR A 148 -8.52 -6.81 16.19
N ASP A 149 -7.58 -7.35 16.98
CA ASP A 149 -6.35 -6.63 17.32
C ASP A 149 -5.55 -6.36 16.03
N TYR A 150 -5.43 -5.11 15.64
CA TYR A 150 -4.76 -4.73 14.40
C TYR A 150 -3.32 -4.26 14.60
N VAL A 151 -2.56 -4.33 13.52
CA VAL A 151 -1.23 -3.73 13.38
C VAL A 151 -1.24 -2.85 12.13
N LEU A 152 -0.66 -1.66 12.25
CA LEU A 152 -0.39 -0.83 11.09
C LEU A 152 0.73 -1.48 10.26
N ILE A 153 0.36 -2.10 9.14
CA ILE A 153 1.30 -2.79 8.24
C ILE A 153 2.04 -1.78 7.36
N GLY A 154 1.50 -0.59 7.16
CA GLY A 154 2.11 0.40 6.32
C GLY A 154 1.11 1.44 5.84
N TRP A 155 1.37 1.95 4.64
CA TRP A 155 0.57 2.96 3.99
C TRP A 155 0.56 2.73 2.49
N TYR A 156 -0.38 3.38 1.81
CA TYR A 156 -0.38 3.49 0.37
C TYR A 156 -0.56 4.94 -0.05
N HIS A 157 -0.05 5.25 -1.22
CA HIS A 157 -0.37 6.49 -1.92
C HIS A 157 -0.45 6.24 -3.42
N SER A 158 -1.03 7.19 -4.16
CA SER A 158 -1.13 7.10 -5.61
C SER A 158 -0.23 8.09 -6.35
N HIS A 159 0.22 7.69 -7.54
CA HIS A 159 0.94 8.50 -8.51
C HIS A 159 0.14 8.52 -9.83
N PRO A 160 -0.77 9.49 -10.05
CA PRO A 160 -1.64 9.49 -11.24
C PRO A 160 -0.86 9.71 -12.55
N GLY A 161 -0.55 8.62 -13.27
CA GLY A 161 -0.04 8.64 -14.64
C GLY A 161 1.47 8.80 -14.82
N TYR A 162 2.27 8.64 -13.77
CA TYR A 162 3.73 8.68 -13.84
C TYR A 162 4.42 7.47 -13.23
N THR A 163 3.71 6.34 -13.15
CA THR A 163 4.15 5.01 -12.70
C THR A 163 4.42 4.89 -11.20
N SER A 164 4.36 3.65 -10.70
CA SER A 164 4.62 3.36 -9.29
C SER A 164 6.12 3.32 -8.99
N PHE A 165 6.58 4.25 -8.15
CA PHE A 165 7.95 4.31 -7.62
C PHE A 165 7.97 5.04 -6.27
N MET A 166 9.05 4.89 -5.50
CA MET A 166 9.29 5.72 -4.31
C MET A 166 10.11 6.95 -4.67
N SER A 167 9.66 8.13 -4.29
CA SER A 167 10.47 9.35 -4.32
C SER A 167 11.32 9.52 -3.07
N HIS A 168 12.15 10.57 -3.04
CA HIS A 168 12.87 10.95 -1.82
C HIS A 168 11.92 11.40 -0.70
N ILE A 169 10.77 12.00 -1.04
CA ILE A 169 9.77 12.43 -0.06
C ILE A 169 9.06 11.20 0.52
N ASP A 170 8.74 10.22 -0.33
CA ASP A 170 8.15 8.95 0.11
C ASP A 170 9.10 8.18 1.01
N LEU A 171 10.38 8.12 0.64
CA LEU A 171 11.40 7.43 1.44
C LEU A 171 11.59 8.10 2.80
N ASP A 172 11.64 9.44 2.85
CA ASP A 172 11.72 10.19 4.10
C ASP A 172 10.48 9.93 4.99
N THR A 173 9.29 9.89 4.39
CA THR A 173 8.04 9.57 5.09
C THR A 173 8.06 8.16 5.65
N GLN A 174 8.45 7.18 4.82
CA GLN A 174 8.62 5.78 5.21
C GLN A 174 9.61 5.65 6.38
N MET A 175 10.79 6.28 6.30
CA MET A 175 11.83 6.17 7.34
C MET A 175 11.44 6.86 8.65
N ARG A 176 10.63 7.92 8.59
CA ARG A 176 10.22 8.68 9.79
C ARG A 176 9.00 8.09 10.49
N MET A 177 7.99 7.69 9.71
CA MET A 177 6.70 7.26 10.24
C MET A 177 6.54 5.73 10.24
N PHE A 178 7.16 5.04 9.28
CA PHE A 178 6.98 3.61 9.02
C PHE A 178 8.30 2.83 9.05
N ASN A 179 9.01 2.90 10.18
CA ASN A 179 10.39 2.42 10.30
C ASN A 179 10.58 0.97 10.80
N GLN A 180 9.51 0.19 10.96
CA GLN A 180 9.63 -1.20 11.35
C GLN A 180 9.97 -2.08 10.14
N PRO A 181 10.74 -3.18 10.32
CA PRO A 181 11.17 -4.03 9.20
C PRO A 181 10.03 -4.66 8.38
N PHE A 182 8.83 -4.76 8.95
CA PHE A 182 7.64 -5.29 8.27
C PHE A 182 6.83 -4.21 7.55
N HIS A 183 7.03 -2.93 7.89
CA HIS A 183 6.27 -1.86 7.28
C HIS A 183 6.51 -1.78 5.77
N VAL A 184 5.45 -1.47 5.03
CA VAL A 184 5.45 -1.37 3.57
C VAL A 184 4.85 -0.05 3.09
N ALA A 185 5.36 0.47 1.98
CA ALA A 185 4.69 1.49 1.18
C ALA A 185 4.15 0.83 -0.09
N LEU A 186 2.84 0.92 -0.34
CA LEU A 186 2.24 0.57 -1.62
C LEU A 186 2.10 1.84 -2.47
N VAL A 187 2.62 1.82 -3.69
CA VAL A 187 2.45 2.92 -4.65
C VAL A 187 1.58 2.44 -5.79
N ALA A 188 0.41 3.05 -5.94
CA ALA A 188 -0.55 2.73 -6.98
C ALA A 188 -0.55 3.80 -8.08
N ASP A 189 -0.59 3.40 -9.33
CA ASP A 189 -0.90 4.29 -10.44
C ASP A 189 -2.13 3.73 -11.16
N PRO A 190 -3.33 4.29 -10.93
CA PRO A 190 -4.56 3.80 -11.54
C PRO A 190 -4.64 4.12 -13.04
N VAL A 191 -3.82 5.05 -13.55
CA VAL A 191 -3.76 5.43 -14.98
C VAL A 191 -2.88 4.44 -15.73
N THR A 192 -1.71 4.11 -15.19
CA THR A 192 -0.82 3.11 -15.79
C THR A 192 -1.12 1.68 -15.31
N MET A 193 -2.10 1.48 -14.44
CA MET A 193 -2.50 0.18 -13.90
C MET A 193 -1.33 -0.51 -13.19
N GLU A 194 -0.53 0.24 -12.44
CA GLU A 194 0.60 -0.28 -11.67
C GLU A 194 0.31 -0.27 -10.17
N LEU A 195 0.75 -1.31 -9.48
CA LEU A 195 0.78 -1.36 -8.02
C LEU A 195 2.06 -2.06 -7.60
N LYS A 196 2.92 -1.34 -6.89
CA LYS A 196 4.21 -1.85 -6.40
C LYS A 196 4.33 -1.67 -4.91
N ALA A 197 5.04 -2.59 -4.27
CA ALA A 197 5.28 -2.59 -2.84
C ALA A 197 6.75 -2.33 -2.56
N PHE A 198 7.03 -1.47 -1.58
CA PHE A 198 8.39 -1.08 -1.23
C PHE A 198 8.67 -1.17 0.27
N ARG A 199 9.91 -1.51 0.61
CA ARG A 199 10.46 -1.36 1.96
C ARG A 199 11.74 -0.55 1.93
N PRO A 200 12.07 0.21 2.99
CA PRO A 200 13.31 0.95 3.05
C PRO A 200 14.50 -0.02 3.25
N ILE A 201 15.64 0.30 2.61
CA ILE A 201 16.94 -0.29 2.93
C ILE A 201 17.99 0.82 2.89
N ASP A 202 18.57 1.11 4.05
CA ASP A 202 19.49 2.25 4.24
C ASP A 202 18.88 3.56 3.67
N ASP A 203 19.58 4.26 2.77
CA ASP A 203 19.12 5.48 2.10
C ASP A 203 18.41 5.20 0.74
N THR A 204 17.94 3.96 0.53
CA THR A 204 17.26 3.51 -0.70
C THR A 204 16.02 2.67 -0.38
N CYS A 205 15.45 1.99 -1.37
CA CYS A 205 14.36 1.06 -1.16
C CYS A 205 14.59 -0.29 -1.88
N ILE A 206 13.86 -1.30 -1.40
CA ILE A 206 13.64 -2.54 -2.10
C ILE A 206 12.20 -2.60 -2.57
N GLU A 207 12.00 -2.89 -3.85
CA GLU A 207 10.72 -3.32 -4.41
C GLU A 207 10.51 -4.80 -4.07
N ILE A 208 9.40 -5.12 -3.42
CA ILE A 208 9.12 -6.46 -2.89
C ILE A 208 7.94 -7.12 -3.63
N PRO A 209 7.95 -8.46 -3.75
CA PRO A 209 6.78 -9.19 -4.23
C PRO A 209 5.63 -9.15 -3.22
N TYR A 210 4.41 -9.26 -3.72
CA TYR A 210 3.20 -9.45 -2.91
C TYR A 210 2.28 -10.49 -3.55
N ALA A 211 1.42 -11.09 -2.75
CA ALA A 211 0.37 -12.00 -3.20
C ALA A 211 -0.99 -11.46 -2.79
N VAL A 212 -1.95 -11.56 -3.71
CA VAL A 212 -3.35 -11.26 -3.44
C VAL A 212 -4.07 -12.56 -3.08
N VAL A 213 -4.83 -12.53 -2.00
CA VAL A 213 -5.47 -13.71 -1.41
C VAL A 213 -6.97 -13.51 -1.26
N GLU A 214 -7.74 -14.59 -1.42
CA GLU A 214 -9.17 -14.57 -1.06
C GLU A 214 -9.34 -14.50 0.46
N THR A 215 -10.41 -13.84 0.90
CA THR A 215 -10.82 -13.74 2.31
C THR A 215 -11.05 -15.10 2.97
#